data_AF-A0AAD8JR97-F1
#
_entry.id   AF-A0AAD8JR97-F1
#
_cell.length_a   1.000
_cell.length_b   1.000
_cell.length_c   1.000
_cell.angle_alpha   90.00
_cell.angle_beta   90.00
_cell.angle_gamma   90.00
#
_symmetry.space_group_name_H-M   'P 1'
#
loop_
_entity.id
_entity.type
_entity.pdbx_description
1 polymer ?
#
loop_
_entity_poly.entity_id
_entity_poly.type
_entity_poly.pdbx_seq_one_letter_code
_entity_poly.pdbx_strand_id
1 'polypeptide(L)'
;MEKVLKRYGVTHRLSTAYHPQTSGQVENANRGIKRILEKTVGHSRCDWADNLDDALWAFRTAYKTSIGTTPFRMIYGKACHLPVELEHRAYWALRKVNLDMDAAGKHRFLQIHELEELRDEAYEKSWAYKEKTKQLHDRHIKSVKEFKCGDKVLLYNSRLRLFPGKLKSRWTGPHVVTNVFPYGTVEIENKEGQRFKVNGHRLKIYIEGKPEEREGETIDLPEVGM
;
A
#
# COMPACT_ATOMS: atom_id res chain seq x y z
N MET A 1 12.04 -17.66 -7.02
CA MET A 1 12.23 -16.20 -6.91
C MET A 1 13.50 -15.82 -6.18
N GLU A 2 13.77 -16.32 -4.96
CA GLU A 2 14.96 -15.93 -4.18
C GLU A 2 16.29 -16.14 -4.91
N LYS A 3 16.47 -17.28 -5.59
CA LYS A 3 17.66 -17.55 -6.42
C LYS A 3 17.86 -16.52 -7.53
N VAL A 4 16.76 -16.06 -8.13
CA VAL A 4 16.78 -15.05 -9.21
C VAL A 4 17.11 -13.67 -8.64
N LEU A 5 16.48 -13.28 -7.53
CA LEU A 5 16.73 -11.99 -6.88
C LEU A 5 18.18 -11.87 -6.39
N LYS A 6 18.74 -12.95 -5.81
CA LYS A 6 20.15 -13.00 -5.41
C LYS A 6 21.09 -12.85 -6.60
N ARG A 7 20.77 -13.45 -7.75
CA ARG A 7 21.57 -13.33 -8.99
C ARG A 7 21.65 -11.89 -9.49
N TYR A 8 20.55 -11.13 -9.37
CA TYR A 8 20.49 -9.73 -9.80
C TYR A 8 20.83 -8.72 -8.71
N GLY A 9 21.28 -9.16 -7.52
CA GLY A 9 21.62 -8.26 -6.41
C GLY A 9 20.42 -7.52 -5.81
N VAL A 10 19.19 -8.03 -6.01
CA VAL A 10 17.97 -7.37 -5.55
C VAL A 10 17.60 -7.86 -4.15
N THR A 11 17.48 -6.92 -3.20
CA THR A 11 17.00 -7.22 -1.85
C THR A 11 15.48 -7.30 -1.82
N HIS A 12 14.92 -8.46 -1.45
CA HIS A 12 13.47 -8.62 -1.30
C HIS A 12 13.02 -8.16 0.09
N ARG A 13 12.16 -7.13 0.15
CA ARG A 13 11.54 -6.65 1.40
C ARG A 13 10.08 -7.08 1.45
N LEU A 14 9.72 -7.85 2.47
CA LEU A 14 8.36 -8.33 2.69
C LEU A 14 7.62 -7.44 3.68
N SER A 15 6.33 -7.23 3.43
CA SER A 15 5.42 -6.57 4.36
C SER A 15 4.71 -7.58 5.26
N THR A 16 4.12 -7.09 6.36
CA THR A 16 3.28 -7.92 7.23
C THR A 16 2.06 -8.46 6.49
N ALA A 17 1.69 -9.71 6.76
CA ALA A 17 0.57 -10.36 6.09
C ALA A 17 -0.76 -9.60 6.26
N TYR A 18 -1.51 -9.52 5.16
CA TYR A 18 -2.82 -8.85 5.09
C TYR A 18 -2.84 -7.37 5.51
N HIS A 19 -1.74 -6.65 5.24
CA HIS A 19 -1.67 -5.20 5.42
C HIS A 19 -1.35 -4.49 4.10
N PRO A 20 -2.35 -4.34 3.20
CA PRO A 20 -2.14 -3.72 1.88
C PRO A 20 -1.71 -2.26 1.96
N GLN A 21 -1.96 -1.57 3.08
CA GLN A 21 -1.52 -0.20 3.29
C GLN A 21 0.01 -0.05 3.23
N THR A 22 0.80 -1.08 3.59
CA THR A 22 2.26 -1.04 3.45
C THR A 22 2.69 -0.87 2.00
N SER A 23 1.96 -1.47 1.06
CA SER A 23 2.18 -1.32 -0.38
C SER A 23 1.27 -0.25 -1.00
N GLY A 24 0.85 0.74 -0.20
CA GLY A 24 -0.19 1.71 -0.57
C GLY A 24 0.11 2.51 -1.85
N GLN A 25 1.38 2.74 -2.19
CA GLN A 25 1.75 3.40 -3.44
C GLN A 25 1.36 2.56 -4.67
N VAL A 26 1.66 1.26 -4.63
CA VAL A 26 1.29 0.32 -5.69
C VAL A 26 -0.23 0.17 -5.75
N GLU A 27 -0.91 0.08 -4.61
CA GLU A 27 -2.37 0.00 -4.55
C GLU A 27 -3.06 1.25 -5.14
N ASN A 28 -2.52 2.44 -4.88
CA ASN A 28 -3.00 3.68 -5.47
C ASN A 28 -2.75 3.74 -6.98
N ALA A 29 -1.58 3.26 -7.44
CA ALA A 29 -1.28 3.17 -8.87
C ALA A 29 -2.22 2.18 -9.57
N ASN A 30 -2.43 1.00 -8.99
CA ASN A 30 -3.37 -0.02 -9.48
C ASN A 30 -4.78 0.55 -9.61
N ARG A 31 -5.25 1.33 -8.61
CA ARG A 31 -6.54 2.00 -8.68
C ARG A 31 -6.61 3.00 -9.85
N GLY A 32 -5.54 3.75 -10.09
CA GLY A 32 -5.47 4.69 -11.21
C GLY A 32 -5.53 3.99 -12.57
N ILE A 33 -4.75 2.92 -12.76
CA ILE A 33 -4.74 2.13 -14.00
C ILE A 33 -6.10 1.47 -14.24
N LYS A 34 -6.69 0.86 -13.20
CA LYS A 34 -8.03 0.25 -13.29
C LYS A 34 -9.10 1.25 -13.74
N ARG A 35 -9.10 2.48 -13.21
CA ARG A 35 -10.05 3.53 -13.63
C ARG A 35 -9.89 3.95 -15.09
N ILE A 36 -8.67 3.86 -15.65
CA ILE A 36 -8.43 4.16 -17.06
C ILE A 36 -8.99 3.00 -17.90
N LEU A 37 -8.62 1.76 -17.55
CA LEU A 37 -9.13 0.56 -18.23
C LEU A 37 -10.66 0.44 -18.16
N GLU A 38 -11.28 0.77 -17.03
CA GLU A 38 -12.74 0.79 -16.88
C GLU A 38 -13.44 1.71 -17.89
N LYS A 39 -12.73 2.71 -18.44
CA LYS A 39 -13.27 3.66 -19.41
C LYS A 39 -12.90 3.34 -20.85
N THR A 40 -11.76 2.69 -21.09
CA THR A 40 -11.24 2.41 -22.43
C THR A 40 -11.69 1.07 -22.96
N VAL A 41 -11.88 0.08 -22.08
CA VAL A 41 -12.21 -1.29 -22.44
C VAL A 41 -13.68 -1.39 -22.86
N GLY A 42 -13.94 -2.17 -23.91
CA GLY A 42 -15.28 -2.42 -24.43
C GLY A 42 -16.23 -3.12 -23.44
N HIS A 43 -17.50 -3.23 -23.82
CA HIS A 43 -18.54 -3.80 -22.95
C HIS A 43 -18.27 -5.26 -22.55
N SER A 44 -17.56 -6.02 -23.41
CA SER A 44 -17.19 -7.42 -23.20
C SER A 44 -16.04 -7.62 -22.21
N ARG A 45 -15.25 -6.57 -21.91
CA ARG A 45 -14.09 -6.59 -21.00
C ARG A 45 -12.97 -7.57 -21.33
N CYS A 46 -12.99 -8.21 -22.50
CA CYS A 46 -12.00 -9.19 -22.92
C CYS A 46 -10.76 -8.55 -23.57
N ASP A 47 -10.88 -7.29 -23.99
CA ASP A 47 -9.88 -6.48 -24.70
C ASP A 47 -8.97 -5.67 -23.76
N TRP A 48 -9.01 -5.94 -22.44
CA TRP A 48 -8.22 -5.18 -21.46
C TRP A 48 -6.71 -5.30 -21.66
N ALA A 49 -6.24 -6.43 -22.19
CA ALA A 49 -4.82 -6.66 -22.44
C ALA A 49 -4.31 -5.78 -23.57
N ASP A 50 -5.08 -5.66 -24.66
CA ASP A 50 -4.74 -4.83 -25.82
C ASP A 50 -4.75 -3.33 -25.45
N ASN A 51 -5.65 -2.92 -24.56
CA ASN A 51 -5.75 -1.54 -24.07
C ASN A 51 -4.76 -1.20 -22.95
N LEU A 52 -3.94 -2.14 -22.48
CA LEU A 52 -3.07 -1.94 -21.33
C LEU A 52 -1.96 -0.93 -21.60
N ASP A 53 -1.37 -0.97 -22.80
CA ASP A 53 -0.28 -0.07 -23.17
C ASP A 53 -0.75 1.38 -23.25
N ASP A 54 -1.92 1.62 -23.84
CA ASP A 54 -2.55 2.95 -23.89
C ASP A 54 -2.93 3.44 -22.49
N ALA A 55 -3.44 2.56 -21.64
CA ALA A 55 -3.76 2.90 -20.26
C ALA A 55 -2.50 3.28 -19.44
N LEU A 56 -1.40 2.55 -19.62
CA LEU A 56 -0.11 2.86 -19.00
C LEU A 56 0.47 4.17 -19.54
N TRP A 57 0.36 4.41 -20.84
CA TRP A 57 0.77 5.66 -21.47
C TRP A 57 0.04 6.86 -20.88
N ALA A 58 -1.30 6.80 -20.84
CA ALA A 58 -2.13 7.83 -20.22
C ALA A 58 -1.79 8.03 -18.74
N PHE A 59 -1.56 6.94 -18.00
CA PHE A 59 -1.20 7.03 -16.58
C PHE A 59 0.15 7.71 -16.34
N ARG A 60 1.16 7.45 -17.18
CA ARG A 60 2.53 7.99 -17.07
C ARG A 60 2.63 9.44 -17.54
N THR A 61 1.80 9.84 -18.51
CA THR A 61 1.79 11.20 -19.08
C THR A 61 0.86 12.15 -18.32
N ALA A 62 -0.12 11.63 -17.57
CA ALA A 62 -1.01 12.44 -16.75
C ALA A 62 -0.28 13.13 -15.58
N TYR A 63 -0.60 14.40 -15.37
CA TYR A 63 -0.08 15.19 -14.25
C TYR A 63 -0.59 14.66 -12.91
N LYS A 64 0.30 14.55 -11.91
CA LYS A 64 -0.05 14.11 -10.56
C LYS A 64 0.13 15.25 -9.58
N THR A 65 -0.98 15.77 -9.04
CA THR A 65 -0.97 16.89 -8.09
C THR A 65 -0.15 16.61 -6.83
N SER A 66 -0.12 15.36 -6.36
CA SER A 66 0.67 14.94 -5.19
C SER A 66 2.19 15.03 -5.40
N ILE A 67 2.65 15.05 -6.65
CA ILE A 67 4.08 15.12 -7.02
C ILE A 67 4.39 16.47 -7.69
N GLY A 68 3.39 17.14 -8.28
CA GLY A 68 3.55 18.40 -8.98
C GLY A 68 4.17 18.26 -10.38
N THR A 69 4.19 17.05 -10.94
CA THR A 69 4.70 16.78 -12.30
C THR A 69 4.07 15.49 -12.86
N THR A 70 4.45 15.11 -14.08
CA THR A 70 4.08 13.84 -14.69
C THR A 70 5.15 12.78 -14.39
N PRO A 71 4.78 11.50 -14.14
CA PRO A 71 5.74 10.42 -13.95
C PRO A 71 6.76 10.30 -15.08
N PHE A 72 6.32 10.50 -16.33
CA PHE A 72 7.19 10.49 -17.50
C PHE A 72 8.28 11.58 -17.41
N ARG A 73 7.89 12.83 -17.10
CA ARG A 73 8.83 13.94 -17.00
C ARG A 73 9.85 13.75 -15.87
N MET A 74 9.44 13.13 -14.76
CA MET A 74 10.34 12.81 -13.64
C MET A 74 11.41 11.77 -13.99
N ILE A 75 11.12 10.85 -14.91
CA ILE A 75 12.06 9.82 -15.35
C ILE A 75 13.00 10.37 -16.42
N TYR A 76 12.44 11.00 -17.45
CA TYR A 76 13.17 11.38 -18.67
C TYR A 76 13.62 12.85 -18.72
N GLY A 77 13.16 13.70 -17.82
CA GLY A 77 13.48 15.14 -17.78
C GLY A 77 12.84 15.98 -18.88
N LYS A 78 12.01 15.37 -19.73
CA LYS A 78 11.33 16.05 -20.83
C LYS A 78 9.83 15.80 -20.76
N ALA A 79 9.07 16.76 -21.29
CA ALA A 79 7.65 16.56 -21.53
C ALA A 79 7.47 15.47 -22.59
N CYS A 80 6.43 14.66 -22.43
CA CYS A 80 6.07 13.69 -23.43
C CYS A 80 5.49 14.39 -24.66
N HIS A 81 5.90 14.00 -25.85
CA HIS A 81 5.24 14.42 -27.07
C HIS A 81 3.96 13.59 -27.26
N LEU A 82 2.83 14.28 -27.38
CA LEU A 82 1.56 13.63 -27.73
C LEU A 82 1.56 13.33 -29.23
N PRO A 83 0.84 12.29 -29.70
CA PRO A 83 0.79 11.96 -31.13
C PRO A 83 0.47 13.16 -32.04
N VAL A 84 -0.48 14.00 -31.62
CA VAL A 84 -0.83 15.25 -32.33
C VAL A 84 0.34 16.25 -32.37
N GLU A 85 1.13 16.35 -31.30
CA GLU A 85 2.32 17.19 -31.31
C GLU A 85 3.40 16.64 -32.23
N LEU A 86 3.49 15.31 -32.36
CA LEU A 86 4.50 14.65 -33.17
C LEU A 86 4.27 14.92 -34.65
N GLU A 87 3.01 14.85 -35.13
CA GLU A 87 2.65 15.18 -36.52
C GLU A 87 3.02 16.63 -36.88
N HIS A 88 2.79 17.58 -35.96
CA HIS A 88 3.11 18.99 -36.19
C HIS A 88 4.59 19.36 -35.91
N ARG A 89 5.27 18.72 -34.95
CA ARG A 89 6.64 19.06 -34.52
C ARG A 89 7.74 18.20 -35.13
N ALA A 90 7.45 17.01 -35.69
CA ALA A 90 8.45 16.22 -36.41
C ALA A 90 9.04 17.01 -37.59
N TYR A 91 8.22 17.85 -38.23
CA TYR A 91 8.66 18.78 -39.28
C TYR A 91 9.62 19.87 -38.75
N TRP A 92 9.44 20.32 -37.51
CA TRP A 92 10.32 21.30 -36.86
C TRP A 92 11.64 20.69 -36.37
N ALA A 93 11.62 19.46 -35.84
CA ALA A 93 12.79 18.77 -35.34
C ALA A 93 13.78 18.39 -36.47
N LEU A 94 13.27 18.03 -37.65
CA LEU A 94 14.11 17.73 -38.83
C LEU A 94 14.96 18.94 -39.27
N ARG A 95 14.50 20.18 -39.01
CA ARG A 95 15.22 21.42 -39.37
C ARG A 95 16.32 21.82 -38.40
N LYS A 96 16.42 21.18 -37.23
CA LYS A 96 17.32 21.62 -36.14
C LYS A 96 18.24 20.50 -35.66
N VAL A 97 18.90 19.81 -36.59
CA VAL A 97 20.02 18.92 -36.27
C VAL A 97 21.21 19.79 -35.86
N ASN A 98 21.45 19.91 -34.55
CA ASN A 98 22.64 20.58 -34.02
C ASN A 98 23.86 19.65 -34.24
N LEU A 99 24.69 19.98 -35.22
CA LEU A 99 25.93 19.26 -35.55
C LEU A 99 27.12 19.61 -34.63
N ASP A 100 26.98 20.65 -33.80
CA ASP A 100 28.02 21.07 -32.84
C ASP A 100 27.96 20.24 -31.55
N MET A 101 28.94 19.36 -31.40
CA MET A 101 29.07 18.44 -30.27
C MET A 101 29.44 19.15 -28.96
N ASP A 102 30.20 20.24 -29.00
CA ASP A 102 30.64 20.94 -27.78
C ASP A 102 29.48 21.73 -27.17
N ALA A 103 28.69 22.39 -28.00
CA ALA A 103 27.45 23.03 -27.58
C ALA A 103 26.44 21.99 -27.06
N ALA A 104 26.29 20.85 -27.75
CA ALA A 104 25.42 19.76 -27.32
C ALA A 104 25.83 19.17 -25.97
N GLY A 105 27.14 19.02 -25.72
CA GLY A 105 27.68 18.55 -24.43
C GLY A 105 27.33 19.48 -23.27
N LYS A 106 27.54 20.79 -23.44
CA LYS A 106 27.15 21.81 -22.43
C LYS A 106 25.65 21.81 -22.16
N HIS A 107 24.83 21.72 -23.21
CA HIS A 107 23.39 21.63 -23.04
C HIS A 107 22.95 20.35 -22.33
N ARG A 108 23.59 19.21 -22.63
CA ARG A 108 23.28 17.93 -21.98
C ARG A 108 23.60 17.96 -20.49
N PHE A 109 24.73 18.58 -20.12
CA PHE A 109 25.11 18.78 -18.73
C PHE A 109 24.04 19.56 -17.95
N LEU A 110 23.59 20.70 -18.48
CA LEU A 110 22.53 21.50 -17.86
C LEU A 110 21.21 20.71 -17.72
N GLN A 111 20.82 19.94 -18.74
CA GLN A 111 19.61 19.12 -18.70
C GLN A 111 19.62 18.04 -17.60
N ILE A 112 20.79 17.52 -17.26
CA ILE A 112 20.91 16.52 -16.18
C ILE A 112 20.67 17.19 -14.82
N HIS A 113 21.23 18.38 -14.61
CA HIS A 113 20.99 19.15 -13.39
C HIS A 113 19.52 19.61 -13.27
N GLU A 114 18.92 20.09 -14.35
CA GLU A 114 17.49 20.42 -14.37
C GLU A 114 16.60 19.22 -14.01
N LEU A 115 16.99 18.01 -14.42
CA LEU A 115 16.28 16.78 -14.06
C LEU A 115 16.44 16.42 -12.58
N GLU A 116 17.62 16.66 -12.00
CA GLU A 116 17.86 16.44 -10.57
C GLU A 116 17.02 17.41 -9.73
N GLU A 117 17.04 18.70 -10.05
CA GLU A 117 16.20 19.72 -9.40
C GLU A 117 14.71 19.37 -9.48
N LEU A 118 14.24 18.91 -10.65
CA LEU A 118 12.84 18.49 -10.82
C LEU A 118 12.47 17.31 -9.93
N ARG A 119 13.40 16.39 -9.68
CA ARG A 119 13.17 15.23 -8.80
C ARG A 119 13.16 15.64 -7.33
N ASP A 120 14.01 16.58 -6.94
CA ASP A 120 14.05 17.11 -5.59
C ASP A 120 12.77 17.88 -5.27
N GLU A 121 12.32 18.76 -6.18
CA GLU A 121 11.03 19.42 -6.03
C GLU A 121 9.86 18.42 -5.91
N ALA A 122 9.87 17.37 -6.74
CA ALA A 122 8.85 16.34 -6.71
C ALA A 122 8.85 15.58 -5.37
N TYR A 123 10.04 15.36 -4.79
CA TYR A 123 10.20 14.73 -3.49
C TYR A 123 9.64 15.62 -2.37
N GLU A 124 10.00 16.90 -2.34
CA GLU A 124 9.50 17.88 -1.37
C GLU A 124 7.97 18.01 -1.43
N LYS A 125 7.41 18.13 -2.63
CA LYS A 125 5.95 18.18 -2.83
C LYS A 125 5.26 16.90 -2.33
N SER A 126 5.84 15.73 -2.62
CA SER A 126 5.33 14.45 -2.14
C SER A 126 5.40 14.34 -0.62
N TRP A 127 6.48 14.81 -0.01
CA TRP A 127 6.66 14.86 1.44
C TRP A 127 5.61 15.73 2.10
N ALA A 128 5.49 16.99 1.67
CA ALA A 128 4.51 17.93 2.21
C ALA A 128 3.07 17.42 2.07
N TYR A 129 2.74 16.77 0.95
CA TYR A 129 1.43 16.15 0.75
C TYR A 129 1.16 15.00 1.74
N LYS A 130 2.15 14.12 1.94
CA LYS A 130 2.05 13.00 2.90
C LYS A 130 1.93 13.51 4.33
N GLU A 131 2.67 14.55 4.69
CA GLU A 131 2.64 15.16 6.01
C GLU A 131 1.27 15.77 6.32
N LYS A 132 0.70 16.56 5.41
CA LYS A 132 -0.67 17.09 5.54
C LYS A 132 -1.69 15.97 5.70
N THR A 133 -1.58 14.92 4.87
CA THR A 133 -2.47 13.76 4.94
C THR A 133 -2.34 13.02 6.28
N LYS A 134 -1.12 12.88 6.80
CA LYS A 134 -0.84 12.28 8.11
C LYS A 134 -1.48 13.11 9.23
N GLN A 135 -1.30 14.42 9.25
CA GLN A 135 -1.90 15.29 10.26
C GLN A 135 -3.43 15.17 10.27
N LEU A 136 -4.07 15.13 9.09
CA LEU A 136 -5.51 14.90 8.99
C LEU A 136 -5.91 13.53 9.51
N HIS A 137 -5.19 12.48 9.13
CA HIS A 137 -5.44 11.12 9.61
C HIS A 137 -5.33 11.04 11.14
N ASP A 138 -4.24 11.57 11.71
CA ASP A 138 -3.95 11.51 13.15
C ASP A 138 -5.00 12.25 13.99
N ARG A 139 -5.54 13.36 13.50
CA ARG A 139 -6.68 14.06 14.13
C ARG A 139 -7.93 13.20 14.26
N HIS A 140 -8.14 12.24 13.36
CA HIS A 140 -9.32 11.36 13.36
C HIS A 140 -9.09 10.04 14.12
N ILE A 141 -7.90 9.79 14.65
CA ILE A 141 -7.62 8.60 15.46
C ILE A 141 -8.21 8.82 16.86
N LYS A 142 -9.36 8.18 17.13
CA LYS A 142 -10.06 8.30 18.42
C LYS A 142 -9.43 7.51 19.57
N SER A 143 -8.65 6.46 19.27
CA SER A 143 -7.94 5.69 20.29
C SER A 143 -6.65 5.10 19.73
N VAL A 144 -5.52 5.50 20.31
CA VAL A 144 -4.23 4.88 20.03
C VAL A 144 -4.23 3.52 20.73
N LYS A 145 -4.13 2.44 19.94
CA LYS A 145 -3.94 1.10 20.49
C LYS A 145 -2.47 0.95 20.87
N GLU A 146 -2.18 1.07 22.15
CA GLU A 146 -0.87 0.73 22.68
C GLU A 146 -0.87 -0.72 23.16
N PHE A 147 0.20 -1.44 22.82
CA PHE A 147 0.40 -2.82 23.23
C PHE A 147 1.67 -2.89 24.07
N LYS A 148 1.64 -3.67 25.14
CA LYS A 148 2.80 -3.99 25.98
C LYS A 148 3.14 -5.47 25.87
N CYS A 149 4.41 -5.80 26.07
CA CYS A 149 4.87 -7.18 26.16
C CYS A 149 4.13 -7.87 27.33
N GLY A 150 3.55 -9.05 27.08
CA GLY A 150 2.72 -9.78 28.03
C GLY A 150 1.21 -9.58 27.89
N ASP A 151 0.75 -8.59 27.11
CA ASP A 151 -0.69 -8.37 26.90
C ASP A 151 -1.33 -9.55 26.15
N LYS A 152 -2.53 -9.94 26.59
CA LYS A 152 -3.38 -10.89 25.86
C LYS A 152 -4.13 -10.15 24.76
N VAL A 153 -4.05 -10.63 23.53
CA VAL A 153 -4.67 -10.01 22.36
C VAL A 153 -5.45 -11.02 21.52
N LEU A 154 -6.50 -10.52 20.87
CA LEU A 154 -7.24 -11.23 19.83
C LEU A 154 -6.75 -10.78 18.46
N LEU A 155 -6.56 -11.74 17.56
CA LEU A 155 -6.16 -11.53 16.18
C LEU A 155 -7.37 -11.57 15.25
N TYR A 156 -7.50 -10.57 14.38
CA TYR A 156 -8.54 -10.55 13.36
C TYR A 156 -8.22 -11.50 12.19
N ASN A 157 -9.11 -12.44 11.91
CA ASN A 157 -9.01 -13.33 10.76
C ASN A 157 -9.58 -12.66 9.49
N SER A 158 -8.67 -12.22 8.61
CA SER A 158 -9.01 -11.52 7.36
C SER A 158 -9.79 -12.39 6.37
N ARG A 159 -9.68 -13.72 6.43
CA ARG A 159 -10.41 -14.64 5.52
C ARG A 159 -11.91 -14.67 5.83
N LEU A 160 -12.26 -14.59 7.11
CA LEU A 160 -13.65 -14.53 7.59
C LEU A 160 -14.33 -13.19 7.30
N ARG A 161 -13.62 -12.23 6.70
CA ARG A 161 -14.21 -11.01 6.15
C ARG A 161 -14.94 -11.29 4.83
N LEU A 162 -14.35 -12.11 3.94
CA LEU A 162 -14.96 -12.45 2.65
C LEU A 162 -15.98 -13.58 2.77
N PHE A 163 -15.66 -14.60 3.57
CA PHE A 163 -16.51 -15.78 3.74
C PHE A 163 -16.78 -16.03 5.22
N PRO A 164 -17.71 -15.28 5.83
CA PRO A 164 -18.15 -15.58 7.19
C PRO A 164 -18.97 -16.87 7.14
N GLY A 165 -18.38 -18.01 7.50
CA GLY A 165 -19.17 -19.19 7.83
C GLY A 165 -20.20 -18.84 8.92
N LYS A 166 -21.35 -19.53 8.94
CA LYS A 166 -22.40 -19.26 9.94
C LYS A 166 -21.81 -19.35 11.36
N LEU A 167 -22.11 -18.34 12.18
CA LEU A 167 -21.79 -18.25 13.62
C LEU A 167 -20.29 -18.29 14.01
N LYS A 168 -19.33 -18.17 13.09
CA LYS A 168 -17.90 -18.09 13.46
C LYS A 168 -17.49 -16.68 13.85
N SER A 169 -16.82 -16.55 15.00
CA SER A 169 -16.19 -15.28 15.38
C SER A 169 -15.08 -14.91 14.39
N ARG A 170 -14.93 -13.62 14.11
CA ARG A 170 -13.85 -13.10 13.24
C ARG A 170 -12.51 -12.94 13.97
N TRP A 171 -12.50 -13.18 15.28
CA TRP A 171 -11.39 -12.96 16.17
C TRP A 171 -10.90 -14.31 16.70
N THR A 172 -9.61 -14.57 16.58
CA THR A 172 -8.93 -15.75 17.12
C THR A 172 -8.06 -15.35 18.30
N GLY A 173 -7.92 -16.22 19.30
CA GLY A 173 -7.11 -15.98 20.48
C GLY A 173 -7.76 -16.53 21.75
N PRO A 174 -7.20 -16.23 22.94
CA PRO A 174 -6.17 -15.22 23.20
C PRO A 174 -4.75 -15.64 22.77
N HIS A 175 -3.98 -14.67 22.29
CA HIS A 175 -2.55 -14.75 21.98
C HIS A 175 -1.78 -13.83 22.92
N VAL A 176 -0.51 -14.12 23.20
CA VAL A 176 0.33 -13.26 24.07
C VAL A 176 1.27 -12.42 23.21
N VAL A 177 1.35 -11.12 23.50
CA VAL A 177 2.32 -10.23 22.86
C VAL A 177 3.71 -10.50 23.42
N THR A 178 4.65 -10.86 22.55
CA THR A 178 6.06 -11.10 22.95
C THR A 178 6.89 -9.84 22.76
N ASN A 179 6.82 -9.24 21.57
CA ASN A 179 7.58 -8.04 21.21
C ASN A 179 6.71 -7.03 20.46
N VAL A 180 6.97 -5.74 20.69
CA VAL A 180 6.34 -4.63 19.97
C VAL A 180 7.41 -3.87 19.21
N PHE A 181 7.28 -3.80 17.88
CA PHE A 181 8.21 -3.09 17.02
C PHE A 181 7.77 -1.63 16.79
N PRO A 182 8.71 -0.74 16.46
CA PRO A 182 8.39 0.57 15.92
C PRO A 182 7.45 0.46 14.70
N TYR A 183 6.54 1.43 14.53
CA TYR A 183 5.55 1.49 13.43
C TYR A 183 4.40 0.47 13.50
N GLY A 184 4.09 -0.05 14.69
CA GLY A 184 2.84 -0.77 14.94
C GLY A 184 2.82 -2.22 14.47
N THR A 185 3.99 -2.82 14.21
CA THR A 185 4.09 -4.28 14.04
C THR A 185 4.27 -4.94 15.40
N VAL A 186 3.54 -6.01 15.66
CA VAL A 186 3.54 -6.73 16.94
C VAL A 186 3.82 -8.20 16.67
N GLU A 187 4.71 -8.79 17.46
CA GLU A 187 4.96 -10.23 17.48
C GLU A 187 4.07 -10.88 18.53
N ILE A 188 3.30 -11.87 18.09
CA ILE A 188 2.38 -12.60 18.95
C ILE A 188 2.73 -14.08 18.97
N GLU A 189 2.46 -14.71 20.11
CA GLU A 189 2.68 -16.13 20.35
C GLU A 189 1.34 -16.87 20.51
N ASN A 190 1.21 -18.01 19.81
CA ASN A 190 0.09 -18.93 19.94
C ASN A 190 0.22 -19.81 21.20
N LYS A 191 -0.88 -20.46 21.59
CA LYS A 191 -0.87 -21.52 22.63
C LYS A 191 0.09 -22.67 22.31
N GLU A 192 0.42 -22.87 21.03
CA GLU A 192 1.36 -23.88 20.54
C GLU A 192 2.82 -23.41 20.53
N GLY A 193 3.12 -22.19 21.04
CA GLY A 193 4.47 -21.62 21.06
C GLY A 193 4.95 -21.04 19.73
N GLN A 194 4.14 -21.10 18.67
CA GLN A 194 4.49 -20.51 17.37
C GLN A 194 4.39 -18.98 17.43
N ARG A 195 5.46 -18.31 16.97
CA ARG A 195 5.56 -16.85 16.91
C ARG A 195 5.41 -16.34 15.48
N PHE A 196 4.63 -15.28 15.31
CA PHE A 196 4.51 -14.62 14.02
C PHE A 196 4.22 -13.12 14.17
N LYS A 197 4.63 -12.36 13.16
CA LYS A 197 4.52 -10.90 13.14
C LYS A 197 3.22 -10.47 12.46
N VAL A 198 2.47 -9.60 13.12
CA VAL A 198 1.21 -9.06 12.63
C VAL A 198 1.17 -7.55 12.77
N ASN A 199 0.34 -6.90 11.97
CA ASN A 199 0.08 -5.48 12.13
C ASN A 199 -0.90 -5.24 13.29
N GLY A 200 -0.60 -4.28 14.16
CA GLY A 200 -1.39 -3.92 15.33
C GLY A 200 -2.83 -3.46 15.02
N HIS A 201 -3.11 -2.99 13.80
CA HIS A 201 -4.48 -2.69 13.36
C HIS A 201 -5.39 -3.92 13.43
N ARG A 202 -4.82 -5.12 13.23
CA ARG A 202 -5.53 -6.40 13.27
C ARG A 202 -5.64 -7.00 14.68
N LEU A 203 -5.11 -6.30 15.69
CA LEU A 203 -5.14 -6.73 17.07
C LEU A 203 -6.20 -5.98 17.87
N LYS A 204 -6.76 -6.66 18.86
CA LYS A 204 -7.63 -6.10 19.89
C LYS A 204 -7.17 -6.64 21.24
N ILE A 205 -7.08 -5.77 22.24
CA ILE A 205 -6.76 -6.20 23.62
C ILE A 205 -7.87 -7.13 24.11
N TYR A 206 -7.46 -8.27 24.67
CA TYR A 206 -8.35 -9.20 25.33
C TYR A 206 -8.45 -8.82 26.79
N ILE A 207 -9.65 -8.42 27.22
CA ILE A 207 -9.95 -8.13 28.62
C ILE A 207 -10.52 -9.42 29.19
N GLU A 208 -9.82 -10.03 30.15
CA GLU A 208 -10.39 -11.13 30.91
C GLU A 208 -11.54 -10.59 31.75
N GLY A 209 -12.76 -11.07 31.49
CA GLY A 209 -13.87 -10.83 32.39
C GLY A 209 -13.54 -11.47 33.75
N LYS A 210 -13.91 -10.80 34.85
CA LYS A 210 -13.96 -11.49 36.14
C LYS A 210 -14.85 -12.72 35.96
N PRO A 211 -14.43 -13.93 36.39
CA PRO A 211 -15.35 -15.04 36.43
C PRO A 211 -16.53 -14.60 37.32
N GLU A 212 -17.76 -14.64 36.78
CA GLU A 212 -18.92 -14.69 37.65
C GLU A 212 -18.71 -15.94 38.51
N GLU A 213 -18.54 -15.74 39.82
CA GLU A 213 -18.71 -16.81 40.79
C GLU A 213 -20.12 -17.35 40.55
N ARG A 214 -20.23 -18.44 39.81
CA ARG A 214 -21.47 -19.22 39.77
C ARG A 214 -21.63 -19.76 41.18
N GLU A 215 -22.32 -19.02 42.04
CA GLU A 215 -23.04 -19.62 43.15
C GLU A 215 -23.86 -20.75 42.53
N GLY A 216 -23.42 -21.99 42.74
CA GLY A 216 -24.16 -23.14 42.29
C GLY A 216 -25.44 -23.20 43.11
N GLU A 217 -26.53 -22.66 42.57
CA GLU A 217 -27.87 -23.03 43.04
C GLU A 217 -28.07 -24.51 42.69
N THR A 218 -27.76 -25.39 43.64
CA THR A 218 -28.25 -26.77 43.65
C THR A 218 -29.75 -26.70 43.87
N ILE A 219 -30.51 -26.83 42.78
CA ILE A 219 -31.95 -26.99 42.83
C ILE A 219 -32.22 -28.46 43.15
N ASP A 220 -32.53 -28.76 44.41
CA ASP A 220 -32.97 -30.08 44.82
C ASP A 220 -34.37 -30.34 44.23
N LEU A 221 -34.46 -31.32 43.33
CA LEU A 221 -35.73 -31.79 42.78
C LEU A 221 -36.46 -32.62 43.85
N PRO A 222 -37.73 -32.34 44.18
CA PRO A 222 -38.47 -33.15 45.14
C PRO A 222 -38.72 -34.55 44.58
N GLU A 223 -38.44 -35.56 45.40
CA GLU A 223 -38.75 -36.97 45.09
C GLU A 223 -40.26 -37.12 44.86
N VAL A 224 -40.61 -37.55 43.65
CA VAL A 224 -41.98 -37.94 43.31
C VAL A 224 -42.24 -39.30 43.97
N GLY A 225 -42.89 -39.27 45.13
CA GLY A 225 -43.48 -40.44 45.75
C GLY A 225 -44.59 -41.04 44.88
N MET A 226 -44.61 -42.38 44.81
CA MET A 226 -45.57 -43.23 44.09
C MET A 226 -47.04 -42.88 44.31
#